data_AF-A0A8S3YGT9-F1
#
_entry.id   AF-A0A8S3YGT9-F1
#
_cell.length_a   1.000
_cell.length_b   1.000
_cell.length_c   1.000
_cell.angle_alpha   90.00
_cell.angle_beta   90.00
_cell.angle_gamma   90.00
#
_symmetry.space_group_name_H-M   'P 1'
#
loop_
_entity.id
_entity.type
_entity.pdbx_description
1 polymer ?
#
loop_
_entity_poly.entity_id
_entity_poly.type
_entity_poly.pdbx_seq_one_letter_code
_entity_poly.pdbx_strand_id
1 'polypeptide(L)'
;PLNLNPDSEWSGAFKDNEQLIQIDKDCRRLCPDLSFFQQATDFPCEDLVSATSNVETLRKRVEHCVLQSETVARNRMGIYFNITVKKRSASDEYALLPDGKEAHWEVVERILFLYAKLNPGLGYVQGMNEILGPIYYTFATDSDQECRKHAEADSFFCFTGLMGEIRDFFIKTLDDSQCGIGSKMNQLMDMVKEYDRPLWQRLQDQELRPQFYAFRWITLLLSQEFQLPEVLRIWDSLFSDPNRFDYLISVCCAMLL
;
A
#
# COMPACT_ATOMS: atom_id res chain seq x y z
N PRO A 1 -11.87 -31.65 -6.18
CA PRO A 1 -12.46 -30.49 -5.49
C PRO A 1 -11.38 -29.79 -4.64
N LEU A 2 -11.03 -28.54 -4.99
CA LEU A 2 -10.05 -27.67 -4.32
C LEU A 2 -8.81 -28.41 -3.78
N ASN A 3 -7.83 -28.63 -4.65
CA ASN A 3 -6.60 -29.32 -4.27
C ASN A 3 -5.67 -28.32 -3.55
N LEU A 4 -5.32 -28.62 -2.29
CA LEU A 4 -4.40 -27.84 -1.46
C LEU A 4 -2.92 -28.17 -1.73
N ASN A 5 -2.63 -29.07 -2.67
CA ASN A 5 -1.25 -29.34 -3.07
C ASN A 5 -0.55 -28.03 -3.44
N PRO A 6 0.72 -27.84 -3.04
CA PRO A 6 1.49 -26.62 -3.30
C PRO A 6 1.53 -26.22 -4.78
N ASP A 7 1.50 -27.22 -5.67
CA ASP A 7 1.58 -27.06 -7.13
C ASP A 7 0.21 -26.97 -7.82
N SER A 8 -0.87 -26.92 -7.05
CA SER A 8 -2.24 -26.77 -7.57
C SER A 8 -2.50 -25.32 -7.97
N GLU A 9 -3.18 -25.12 -9.11
CA GLU A 9 -3.68 -23.80 -9.54
C GLU A 9 -4.54 -23.13 -8.45
N TRP A 10 -5.22 -23.93 -7.63
CA TRP A 10 -6.01 -23.44 -6.49
C TRP A 10 -5.15 -22.88 -5.36
N SER A 11 -3.97 -23.45 -5.10
CA SER A 11 -3.06 -22.93 -4.08
C SER A 11 -2.55 -21.53 -4.45
N GLY A 12 -2.21 -21.34 -5.73
CA GLY A 12 -1.85 -20.03 -6.27
C GLY A 12 -3.01 -19.03 -6.17
N ALA A 13 -4.21 -19.44 -6.58
CA ALA A 13 -5.40 -18.60 -6.52
C ALA A 13 -5.73 -18.14 -5.08
N PHE A 14 -5.61 -19.02 -4.08
CA PHE A 14 -5.86 -18.65 -2.68
C PHE A 14 -4.80 -17.70 -2.11
N LYS A 15 -3.51 -17.92 -2.41
CA LYS A 15 -2.43 -17.01 -2.00
C LYS A 15 -2.60 -15.61 -2.62
N ASP A 16 -3.02 -15.56 -3.88
CA ASP A 16 -3.33 -14.30 -4.55
C ASP A 16 -4.50 -13.59 -3.86
N ASN A 17 -5.54 -14.33 -3.46
CA ASN A 17 -6.71 -13.75 -2.77
C ASN A 17 -6.35 -13.19 -1.39
N GLU A 18 -5.48 -13.85 -0.64
CA GLU A 18 -5.00 -13.35 0.66
C GLU A 18 -4.27 -12.01 0.50
N GLN A 19 -3.36 -11.92 -0.48
CA GLN A 19 -2.67 -10.67 -0.79
C GLN A 19 -3.65 -9.60 -1.27
N LEU A 20 -4.57 -9.95 -2.17
CA LEU A 20 -5.55 -9.01 -2.71
C LEU A 20 -6.46 -8.43 -1.62
N ILE A 21 -6.93 -9.24 -0.67
CA ILE A 21 -7.73 -8.76 0.47
C ILE A 21 -6.96 -7.76 1.33
N GLN A 22 -5.64 -7.92 1.45
CA GLN A 22 -4.80 -6.98 2.17
C GLN A 22 -4.65 -5.67 1.39
N ILE A 23 -4.36 -5.76 0.09
CA ILE A 23 -4.24 -4.60 -0.81
C ILE A 23 -5.53 -3.79 -0.84
N ASP A 24 -6.71 -4.43 -1.00
CA ASP A 24 -8.02 -3.76 -1.00
C ASP A 24 -8.21 -2.92 0.26
N LYS A 25 -7.93 -3.50 1.44
CA LYS A 25 -8.08 -2.80 2.73
C LYS A 25 -7.17 -1.59 2.86
N ASP A 26 -5.93 -1.72 2.40
CA ASP A 26 -4.94 -0.65 2.49
C ASP A 26 -5.24 0.47 1.47
N CYS A 27 -5.63 0.14 0.25
CA CYS A 27 -6.00 1.11 -0.78
C CYS A 27 -7.26 1.90 -0.40
N ARG A 28 -8.26 1.26 0.21
CA ARG A 28 -9.46 1.95 0.71
C ARG A 28 -9.17 2.98 1.80
N ARG A 29 -8.05 2.84 2.51
CA ARG A 29 -7.63 3.74 3.60
C ARG A 29 -6.56 4.74 3.18
N LEU A 30 -6.16 4.73 1.90
CA LEU A 30 -5.11 5.59 1.38
C LEU A 30 -5.57 7.06 1.41
N CYS A 31 -4.77 7.91 2.04
CA CYS A 31 -5.00 9.36 2.19
C CYS A 31 -6.47 9.70 2.48
N PRO A 32 -7.04 9.30 3.64
CA PRO A 32 -8.48 9.37 3.90
C PRO A 32 -9.00 10.82 3.96
N ASP A 33 -8.13 11.78 4.26
CA ASP A 33 -8.44 13.22 4.28
C ASP A 33 -8.60 13.81 2.87
N LEU A 34 -8.19 13.07 1.83
CA LEU A 34 -8.27 13.47 0.43
C LEU A 34 -9.31 12.63 -0.30
N SER A 35 -10.46 13.24 -0.63
CA SER A 35 -11.55 12.56 -1.35
C SER A 35 -11.18 12.03 -2.74
N PHE A 36 -10.01 12.43 -3.28
CA PHE A 36 -9.51 12.03 -4.60
C PHE A 36 -9.57 10.52 -4.82
N PHE A 37 -9.08 9.72 -3.88
CA PHE A 37 -8.98 8.28 -4.09
C PHE A 37 -10.34 7.59 -4.21
N GLN A 38 -11.39 8.16 -3.60
CA GLN A 38 -12.76 7.66 -3.68
C GLN A 38 -13.53 8.19 -4.92
N GLN A 39 -12.99 9.19 -5.62
CA GLN A 39 -13.59 9.73 -6.84
C GLN A 39 -13.34 8.83 -8.04
N ALA A 40 -14.21 8.98 -9.05
CA ALA A 40 -14.06 8.28 -10.31
C ALA A 40 -12.88 8.85 -11.11
N THR A 41 -12.04 7.96 -11.65
CA THR A 41 -11.04 8.38 -12.65
C THR A 41 -11.73 8.84 -13.94
N ASP A 42 -11.16 9.85 -14.58
CA ASP A 42 -11.54 10.28 -15.94
C ASP A 42 -11.20 9.22 -16.99
N PHE A 43 -10.25 8.32 -16.67
CA PHE A 43 -9.71 7.29 -17.57
C PHE A 43 -9.86 5.91 -16.92
N PRO A 44 -11.08 5.37 -16.83
CA PRO A 44 -11.29 4.02 -16.32
C PRO A 44 -10.73 2.99 -17.31
N CYS A 45 -10.28 1.84 -16.83
CA CYS A 45 -9.93 0.73 -17.70
C CYS A 45 -11.19 0.18 -18.40
N GLU A 46 -11.33 0.45 -19.70
CA GLU A 46 -12.54 0.11 -20.49
C GLU A 46 -12.86 -1.38 -20.45
N ASP A 47 -11.85 -2.25 -20.49
CA ASP A 47 -12.00 -3.70 -20.39
C ASP A 47 -12.56 -4.15 -19.03
N LEU A 48 -12.47 -3.33 -17.98
CA LEU A 48 -12.98 -3.67 -16.65
C LEU A 48 -14.35 -3.03 -16.37
N VAL A 49 -14.63 -1.87 -16.93
CA VAL A 49 -15.89 -1.15 -16.71
C VAL A 49 -16.96 -1.43 -17.77
N SER A 50 -16.59 -1.99 -18.91
CA SER A 50 -17.53 -2.30 -19.99
C SER A 50 -18.50 -3.41 -19.61
N ALA A 51 -19.80 -3.14 -19.78
CA ALA A 51 -20.88 -4.10 -19.53
C ALA A 51 -20.79 -5.37 -20.42
N THR A 52 -20.05 -5.31 -21.53
CA THR A 52 -19.85 -6.45 -22.43
C THR A 52 -18.55 -7.20 -22.17
N SER A 53 -17.75 -6.77 -21.19
CA SER A 53 -16.50 -7.44 -20.85
C SER A 53 -16.75 -8.73 -20.07
N ASN A 54 -15.97 -9.76 -20.39
CA ASN A 54 -15.92 -11.01 -19.64
C ASN A 54 -14.83 -10.99 -18.55
N VAL A 55 -14.14 -9.87 -18.36
CA VAL A 55 -13.07 -9.72 -17.37
C VAL A 55 -13.68 -9.32 -16.03
N GLU A 56 -13.38 -10.09 -14.99
CA GLU A 56 -13.81 -9.80 -13.62
C GLU A 56 -12.88 -8.76 -12.98
N THR A 57 -13.46 -7.78 -12.27
CA THR A 57 -12.68 -6.79 -11.52
C THR A 57 -12.09 -7.38 -10.25
N LEU A 58 -10.96 -6.83 -9.77
CA LEU A 58 -10.37 -7.24 -8.49
C LEU A 58 -11.33 -7.04 -7.32
N ARG A 59 -12.09 -5.95 -7.31
CA ARG A 59 -13.21 -5.72 -6.39
C ARG A 59 -14.21 -6.87 -6.35
N LYS A 60 -14.73 -7.33 -7.50
CA LYS A 60 -15.67 -8.48 -7.56
C LYS A 60 -15.03 -9.77 -7.03
N ARG A 61 -13.75 -9.98 -7.36
CA ARG A 61 -12.97 -11.10 -6.82
C ARG A 61 -12.84 -11.05 -5.29
N VAL A 62 -12.63 -9.87 -4.71
CA VAL A 62 -12.61 -9.68 -3.24
C VAL A 62 -13.99 -9.96 -2.64
N GLU A 63 -15.06 -9.44 -3.23
CA GLU A 63 -16.44 -9.69 -2.79
C GLU A 63 -16.73 -11.19 -2.73
N HIS A 64 -16.38 -11.94 -3.77
CA HIS A 64 -16.54 -13.39 -3.82
C HIS A 64 -15.72 -14.15 -2.76
N CYS A 65 -14.55 -13.63 -2.36
CA CYS A 65 -13.72 -14.23 -1.32
C CYS A 65 -14.27 -13.99 0.11
N VAL A 66 -15.02 -12.91 0.30
CA VAL A 66 -15.56 -12.51 1.62
C VAL A 66 -16.96 -13.10 1.86
N LEU A 67 -17.59 -13.72 0.86
CA LEU A 67 -18.83 -14.47 1.02
C LEU A 67 -18.60 -15.63 2.02
N GLN A 68 -19.15 -15.48 3.23
CA GLN A 68 -19.10 -16.55 4.23
C GLN A 68 -19.89 -17.75 3.74
N SER A 69 -19.31 -18.95 3.83
CA SER A 69 -20.13 -20.16 3.77
C SER A 69 -21.08 -20.14 4.97
N GLU A 70 -22.38 -20.24 4.73
CA GLU A 70 -23.33 -20.48 5.81
C GLU A 70 -23.03 -21.84 6.44
N THR A 71 -22.56 -21.85 7.68
CA THR A 71 -22.41 -23.09 8.44
C THR A 71 -23.81 -23.64 8.73
N VAL A 72 -24.19 -24.69 8.01
CA VAL A 72 -25.42 -25.43 8.27
C VAL A 72 -25.29 -26.12 9.64
N ALA A 73 -26.05 -25.66 10.63
CA ALA A 73 -26.12 -26.33 11.92
C ALA A 73 -27.18 -27.46 11.87
N ARG A 74 -26.84 -28.62 12.45
CA ARG A 74 -27.76 -29.75 12.63
C ARG A 74 -28.12 -29.89 14.11
N ASN A 75 -29.41 -29.96 14.41
CA ASN A 75 -29.90 -30.42 15.71
C ASN A 75 -30.83 -31.64 15.51
N ARG A 76 -31.37 -32.16 16.62
CA ARG A 76 -32.23 -33.36 16.64
C ARG A 76 -33.55 -33.22 15.86
N MET A 77 -33.91 -32.02 15.39
CA MET A 77 -35.12 -31.75 14.61
C MET A 77 -34.85 -31.48 13.12
N GLY A 78 -33.59 -31.50 12.68
CA GLY A 78 -33.21 -31.35 11.27
C GLY A 78 -32.14 -30.30 11.02
N ILE A 79 -32.00 -29.94 9.74
CA ILE A 79 -31.14 -28.86 9.26
C ILE A 79 -31.86 -27.53 9.47
N TYR A 80 -31.22 -26.56 10.11
CA TYR A 80 -31.73 -25.19 10.21
C TYR A 80 -30.64 -24.18 9.84
N PHE A 81 -31.05 -23.08 9.23
CA PHE A 81 -30.18 -21.96 8.88
C PHE A 81 -29.90 -21.13 10.13
N ASN A 82 -28.63 -21.02 10.54
CA ASN A 82 -28.24 -20.04 11.54
C ASN A 82 -28.30 -18.66 10.88
N ILE A 83 -29.41 -17.93 11.05
CA ILE A 83 -29.48 -16.50 10.74
C ILE A 83 -28.59 -15.78 11.76
N THR A 84 -27.29 -15.82 11.53
CA THR A 84 -26.34 -14.97 12.23
C THR A 84 -26.47 -13.61 11.59
N VAL A 85 -26.93 -12.64 12.39
CA VAL A 85 -27.05 -11.23 12.04
C VAL A 85 -25.85 -10.82 11.20
N LYS A 86 -26.11 -10.22 10.02
CA LYS A 86 -25.11 -9.56 9.17
C LYS A 86 -24.10 -8.86 10.06
N LYS A 87 -22.91 -9.45 10.22
CA LYS A 87 -21.75 -8.68 10.68
C LYS A 87 -21.61 -7.59 9.64
N ARG A 88 -21.66 -6.31 10.05
CA ARG A 88 -21.52 -5.14 9.17
C ARG A 88 -20.54 -5.48 8.06
N SER A 89 -21.04 -5.61 6.83
CA SER A 89 -20.16 -5.80 5.68
C SER A 89 -19.24 -4.60 5.65
N ALA A 90 -17.98 -4.80 5.25
CA ALA A 90 -17.03 -3.72 4.98
C ALA A 90 -17.53 -2.73 3.90
N SER A 91 -18.75 -2.90 3.37
CA SER A 91 -19.45 -2.05 2.42
C SER A 91 -19.98 -0.72 3.01
N ASP A 92 -20.02 -0.54 4.33
CA ASP A 92 -20.62 0.66 4.93
C ASP A 92 -19.67 1.85 5.03
N GLU A 93 -18.37 1.69 4.72
CA GLU A 93 -17.37 2.76 4.91
C GLU A 93 -17.09 3.56 3.62
N TYR A 94 -17.43 3.03 2.43
CA TYR A 94 -17.21 3.72 1.15
C TYR A 94 -18.31 3.44 0.13
N ALA A 95 -18.88 4.50 -0.44
CA ALA A 95 -19.93 4.40 -1.45
C ALA A 95 -19.38 3.78 -2.74
N LEU A 96 -20.08 2.77 -3.26
CA LEU A 96 -19.77 2.18 -4.56
C LEU A 96 -20.07 3.19 -5.67
N LEU A 97 -19.13 3.33 -6.60
CA LEU A 97 -19.38 4.10 -7.82
C LEU A 97 -20.35 3.33 -8.74
N PRO A 98 -21.17 4.04 -9.53
CA PRO A 98 -22.07 3.42 -10.51
C PRO A 98 -21.32 2.57 -11.54
N ASP A 99 -22.05 1.66 -12.20
CA ASP A 99 -21.53 0.88 -13.31
C ASP A 99 -20.94 1.80 -14.41
N GLY A 100 -19.83 1.37 -15.01
CA GLY A 100 -19.09 2.17 -16.00
C GLY A 100 -18.09 3.17 -15.39
N LYS A 101 -17.97 3.23 -14.05
CA LYS A 101 -16.98 4.04 -13.34
C LYS A 101 -16.01 3.17 -12.56
N GLU A 102 -14.80 3.70 -12.39
CA GLU A 102 -13.72 3.09 -11.63
C GLU A 102 -13.17 4.14 -10.68
N ALA A 103 -12.99 3.78 -9.41
CA ALA A 103 -12.41 4.69 -8.43
C ALA A 103 -10.89 4.73 -8.56
N HIS A 104 -10.27 5.86 -8.21
CA HIS A 104 -8.82 6.00 -8.19
C HIS A 104 -8.14 4.93 -7.30
N TRP A 105 -8.74 4.58 -6.14
CA TRP A 105 -8.20 3.50 -5.29
C TRP A 105 -8.21 2.12 -5.96
N GLU A 106 -9.13 1.84 -6.88
CA GLU A 106 -9.18 0.56 -7.64
C GLU A 106 -8.01 0.47 -8.64
N VAL A 107 -7.60 1.60 -9.21
CA VAL A 107 -6.43 1.68 -10.08
C VAL A 107 -5.16 1.40 -9.27
N VAL A 108 -5.02 2.02 -8.09
CA VAL A 108 -3.90 1.79 -7.15
C VAL A 108 -3.85 0.31 -6.72
N GLU A 109 -5.00 -0.29 -6.38
CA GLU A 109 -5.12 -1.71 -6.04
C GLU A 109 -4.57 -2.60 -7.16
N ARG A 110 -4.97 -2.32 -8.41
CA ARG A 110 -4.53 -3.08 -9.58
C ARG A 110 -3.03 -2.99 -9.80
N ILE A 111 -2.45 -1.80 -9.69
CA ILE A 111 -1.00 -1.60 -9.82
C ILE A 111 -0.25 -2.43 -8.75
N LEU A 112 -0.67 -2.36 -7.48
CA LEU A 112 -0.03 -3.11 -6.39
C LEU A 112 -0.18 -4.62 -6.56
N PHE A 113 -1.37 -5.07 -6.99
CA PHE A 113 -1.61 -6.48 -7.25
C PHE A 113 -0.71 -7.00 -8.37
N LEU A 114 -0.61 -6.26 -9.49
CA LEU A 114 0.30 -6.61 -10.58
C LEU A 114 1.76 -6.61 -10.14
N TYR A 115 2.20 -5.61 -9.38
CA TYR A 115 3.56 -5.55 -8.84
C TYR A 115 3.88 -6.78 -7.98
N ALA A 116 2.97 -7.15 -7.06
CA ALA A 116 3.14 -8.30 -6.19
C ALA A 116 3.21 -9.62 -6.98
N LYS A 117 2.37 -9.77 -8.02
CA LYS A 117 2.39 -10.93 -8.92
C LYS A 117 3.70 -11.05 -9.71
N LEU A 118 4.27 -9.92 -10.13
CA LEU A 118 5.53 -9.88 -10.88
C LEU A 118 6.77 -10.03 -9.98
N ASN A 119 6.64 -9.78 -8.68
CA ASN A 119 7.74 -9.84 -7.71
C ASN A 119 7.45 -10.84 -6.57
N PRO A 120 7.24 -12.15 -6.85
CA PRO A 120 6.78 -13.12 -5.85
C PRO A 120 7.77 -13.34 -4.69
N GLY A 121 9.04 -12.95 -4.83
CA GLY A 121 10.03 -13.00 -3.75
C GLY A 121 9.82 -11.93 -2.67
N LEU A 122 9.14 -10.83 -3.01
CA LEU A 122 8.76 -9.77 -2.08
C LEU A 122 7.25 -9.77 -1.81
N GLY A 123 6.45 -9.88 -2.87
CA GLY A 123 5.00 -9.76 -2.82
C GLY A 123 4.55 -8.34 -2.47
N TYR A 124 3.32 -8.22 -1.97
CA TYR A 124 2.83 -6.99 -1.37
C TYR A 124 3.21 -6.93 0.12
N VAL A 125 3.68 -5.77 0.57
CA VAL A 125 3.91 -5.47 1.99
C VAL A 125 3.13 -4.20 2.35
N GLN A 126 2.42 -4.26 3.48
CA GLN A 126 1.66 -3.10 4.00
C GLN A 126 2.57 -1.87 4.07
N GLY A 127 2.09 -0.74 3.54
CA GLY A 127 2.86 0.50 3.40
C GLY A 127 3.28 0.79 1.96
N MET A 128 3.34 -0.21 1.08
CA MET A 128 3.59 0.03 -0.35
C MET A 128 2.51 0.91 -0.99
N ASN A 129 1.26 0.81 -0.53
CA ASN A 129 0.16 1.69 -0.93
C ASN A 129 0.46 3.17 -0.64
N GLU A 130 1.14 3.46 0.48
CA GLU A 130 1.50 4.81 0.91
C GLU A 130 2.66 5.39 0.10
N ILE A 131 3.42 4.54 -0.58
CA ILE A 131 4.44 4.95 -1.56
C ILE A 131 3.78 5.17 -2.93
N LEU A 132 2.91 4.26 -3.36
CA LEU A 132 2.27 4.37 -4.67
C LEU A 132 1.27 5.53 -4.74
N GLY A 133 0.56 5.83 -3.65
CA GLY A 133 -0.47 6.87 -3.62
C GLY A 133 0.00 8.23 -4.13
N PRO A 134 1.08 8.82 -3.58
CA PRO A 134 1.63 10.09 -4.06
C PRO A 134 2.08 10.05 -5.53
N ILE A 135 2.68 8.94 -5.97
CA ILE A 135 3.10 8.74 -7.37
C ILE A 135 1.88 8.80 -8.29
N TYR A 136 0.86 8.00 -7.97
CA TYR A 136 -0.35 7.93 -8.78
C TYR A 136 -1.11 9.24 -8.81
N TYR A 137 -1.25 9.90 -7.65
CA TYR A 137 -1.87 11.22 -7.58
C TYR A 137 -1.17 12.22 -8.51
N THR A 138 0.16 12.23 -8.53
CA THR A 138 0.95 13.14 -9.38
C THR A 138 0.61 12.94 -10.86
N PHE A 139 0.63 11.70 -11.35
CA PHE A 139 0.32 11.44 -12.76
C PHE A 139 -1.17 11.62 -13.10
N ALA A 140 -2.07 11.24 -12.20
CA ALA A 140 -3.51 11.30 -12.42
C ALA A 140 -4.09 12.72 -12.30
N THR A 141 -3.33 13.67 -11.74
CA THR A 141 -3.71 15.09 -11.63
C THR A 141 -2.89 16.00 -12.55
N ASP A 142 -2.14 15.44 -13.50
CA ASP A 142 -1.37 16.21 -14.48
C ASP A 142 -2.27 17.20 -15.24
N SER A 143 -1.74 18.39 -15.48
CA SER A 143 -2.40 19.43 -16.27
C SER A 143 -2.65 19.00 -17.72
N ASP A 144 -1.79 18.13 -18.28
CA ASP A 144 -1.96 17.56 -19.60
C ASP A 144 -2.85 16.31 -19.55
N GLN A 145 -3.96 16.39 -20.28
CA GLN A 145 -4.92 15.30 -20.38
C GLN A 145 -4.33 14.05 -21.05
N GLU A 146 -3.40 14.19 -21.99
CA GLU A 146 -2.76 13.02 -22.62
C GLU A 146 -1.86 12.28 -21.62
N CYS A 147 -1.13 13.00 -20.75
CA CYS A 147 -0.37 12.39 -19.67
C CYS A 147 -1.29 11.62 -18.71
N ARG A 148 -2.42 12.21 -18.32
CA ARG A 148 -3.37 11.57 -17.38
C ARG A 148 -3.94 10.23 -17.89
N LYS A 149 -4.07 10.04 -19.22
CA LYS A 149 -4.50 8.75 -19.81
C LYS A 149 -3.53 7.60 -19.49
N HIS A 150 -2.25 7.93 -19.34
CA HIS A 150 -1.18 6.96 -19.09
C HIS A 150 -0.83 6.83 -17.60
N ALA A 151 -1.54 7.54 -16.72
CA ALA A 151 -1.23 7.63 -15.30
C ALA A 151 -1.07 6.26 -14.61
N GLU A 152 -1.91 5.26 -14.93
CA GLU A 152 -1.77 3.90 -14.37
C GLU A 152 -0.43 3.26 -14.75
N ALA A 153 -0.09 3.28 -16.04
CA ALA A 153 1.13 2.65 -16.56
C ALA A 153 2.38 3.38 -16.06
N ASP A 154 2.38 4.71 -16.11
CA ASP A 154 3.49 5.54 -15.64
C ASP A 154 3.72 5.35 -14.14
N SER A 155 2.64 5.28 -13.36
CA SER A 155 2.70 4.97 -11.94
C SER A 155 3.30 3.59 -11.67
N PHE A 156 2.91 2.58 -12.44
CA PHE A 156 3.47 1.23 -12.29
C PHE A 156 4.99 1.21 -12.52
N PHE A 157 5.47 1.84 -13.60
CA PHE A 157 6.92 1.85 -13.90
C PHE A 157 7.70 2.73 -12.93
N CYS A 158 7.18 3.92 -12.57
CA CYS A 158 7.80 4.79 -11.59
C CYS A 158 7.90 4.12 -10.22
N PHE A 159 6.80 3.51 -9.75
CA PHE A 159 6.77 2.74 -8.51
C PHE A 159 7.74 1.56 -8.54
N THR A 160 7.77 0.80 -9.65
CA THR A 160 8.71 -0.32 -9.80
C THR A 160 10.17 0.14 -9.74
N GLY A 161 10.49 1.27 -10.38
CA GLY A 161 11.81 1.88 -10.33
C GLY A 161 12.20 2.27 -8.89
N LEU A 162 11.32 2.99 -8.20
CA LEU A 162 11.55 3.40 -6.81
C LEU A 162 11.70 2.20 -5.88
N MET A 163 10.82 1.20 -6.01
CA MET A 163 10.91 -0.04 -5.24
C MET A 163 12.20 -0.81 -5.52
N GLY A 164 12.78 -0.70 -6.72
CA GLY A 164 14.11 -1.24 -7.02
C GLY A 164 15.20 -0.71 -6.09
N GLU A 165 15.05 0.52 -5.60
CA GLU A 165 16.00 1.18 -4.70
C GLU A 165 15.66 0.97 -3.22
N ILE A 166 14.37 0.94 -2.86
CA ILE A 166 13.93 0.91 -1.44
C ILE A 166 13.37 -0.43 -0.96
N ARG A 167 13.28 -1.46 -1.81
CA ARG A 167 12.69 -2.77 -1.44
C ARG A 167 13.33 -3.42 -0.22
N ASP A 168 14.62 -3.18 0.01
CA ASP A 168 15.36 -3.80 1.12
C ASP A 168 14.80 -3.33 2.47
N PHE A 169 14.13 -2.17 2.53
CA PHE A 169 13.44 -1.68 3.72
C PHE A 169 12.18 -2.48 4.07
N PHE A 170 11.63 -3.25 3.12
CA PHE A 170 10.42 -4.05 3.30
C PHE A 170 10.73 -5.53 3.59
N ILE A 171 12.00 -5.94 3.49
CA ILE A 171 12.42 -7.33 3.67
C ILE A 171 12.94 -7.50 5.10
N LYS A 172 12.12 -8.10 5.98
CA LYS A 172 12.46 -8.32 7.39
C LYS A 172 13.81 -9.02 7.63
N THR A 173 14.20 -9.94 6.76
CA THR A 173 15.49 -10.66 6.88
C THR A 173 16.70 -9.77 6.60
N LEU A 174 16.48 -8.59 6.02
CA LEU A 174 17.50 -7.59 5.77
C LEU A 174 17.54 -6.51 6.85
N ASP A 175 16.66 -6.49 7.85
CA ASP A 175 16.57 -5.41 8.84
C ASP A 175 17.92 -5.12 9.51
N ASP A 176 18.70 -6.15 9.84
CA ASP A 176 20.03 -6.05 10.47
C ASP A 176 21.19 -5.94 9.47
N SER A 177 20.91 -5.85 8.17
CA SER A 177 21.91 -5.72 7.12
C SER A 177 22.29 -4.25 6.85
N GLN A 178 23.41 -4.03 6.15
CA GLN A 178 23.87 -2.69 5.79
C GLN A 178 22.93 -1.94 4.82
N CYS A 179 22.12 -2.67 4.03
CA CYS A 179 21.13 -2.08 3.13
C CYS A 179 19.72 -2.02 3.74
N GLY A 180 19.52 -2.63 4.90
CA GLY A 180 18.22 -2.70 5.56
C GLY A 180 17.86 -1.44 6.34
N ILE A 181 16.62 -1.47 6.84
CA ILE A 181 16.05 -0.37 7.62
C ILE A 181 16.80 -0.13 8.94
N GLY A 182 17.37 -1.16 9.57
CA GLY A 182 18.15 -1.02 10.80
C GLY A 182 19.39 -0.18 10.60
N SER A 183 20.10 -0.34 9.48
CA SER A 183 21.26 0.50 9.17
C SER A 183 20.88 1.97 8.98
N LYS A 184 19.75 2.26 8.31
CA LYS A 184 19.25 3.64 8.15
C LYS A 184 18.81 4.27 9.48
N MET A 185 18.18 3.50 10.37
CA MET A 185 17.83 3.98 11.70
C MET A 185 19.07 4.24 12.57
N ASN A 186 20.12 3.43 12.44
CA ASN A 186 21.39 3.67 13.14
C ASN A 186 22.05 4.94 12.62
N GLN A 187 22.07 5.15 11.30
CA GLN A 187 22.56 6.39 10.67
C GLN A 187 21.82 7.63 11.19
N LEU A 188 20.49 7.55 11.35
CA LEU A 188 19.71 8.62 11.98
C LEU A 188 20.20 8.91 13.41
N MET A 189 20.35 7.88 14.24
CA MET A 189 20.79 8.06 15.62
C MET A 189 22.22 8.59 15.74
N ASP A 190 23.12 8.20 14.82
CA ASP A 190 24.47 8.73 14.74
C ASP A 190 24.47 10.22 14.39
N MET A 191 23.62 10.65 13.44
CA MET A 191 23.45 12.07 13.12
C MET A 191 22.89 12.86 14.32
N VAL A 192 21.85 12.36 14.99
CA VAL A 192 21.29 13.03 16.17
C VAL A 192 22.36 13.18 17.25
N LYS A 193 23.20 12.16 17.48
CA LYS A 193 24.30 12.22 18.43
C LYS A 193 25.35 13.28 18.07
N GLU A 194 25.63 13.44 16.79
CA GLU A 194 26.59 14.41 16.26
C GLU A 194 26.08 15.86 16.43
N TYR A 195 24.82 16.11 16.07
CA TYR A 195 24.24 17.46 16.08
C TYR A 195 23.63 17.89 17.42
N ASP A 196 23.02 16.98 18.18
CA ASP A 196 22.44 17.24 19.50
C ASP A 196 22.63 16.04 20.45
N ARG A 197 23.83 15.99 21.03
CA ARG A 197 24.20 14.96 22.00
C ARG A 197 23.29 14.93 23.25
N PRO A 198 22.87 16.07 23.85
CA PRO A 198 21.90 16.07 24.93
C PRO A 198 20.56 15.37 24.57
N LEU A 199 19.99 15.67 23.40
CA LEU A 199 18.77 15.00 22.93
C LEU A 199 19.01 13.49 22.76
N TRP A 200 20.10 13.13 22.06
CA TRP A 200 20.47 11.72 21.88
C TRP A 200 20.56 10.97 23.22
N GLN A 201 21.24 11.55 24.21
CA GLN A 201 21.37 10.96 25.55
C GLN A 201 20.00 10.77 26.20
N ARG A 202 19.12 11.78 26.10
CA ARG A 202 17.78 11.67 26.68
C ARG A 202 16.93 10.57 26.03
N LEU A 203 17.04 10.38 24.72
CA LEU A 203 16.39 9.27 24.01
C LEU A 203 16.91 7.92 24.52
N GLN A 204 18.22 7.80 24.76
CA GLN A 204 18.82 6.59 25.33
C GLN A 204 18.38 6.34 26.78
N ASP A 205 18.41 7.38 27.63
CA ASP A 205 18.03 7.29 29.05
C ASP A 205 16.54 6.91 29.23
N GLN A 206 15.69 7.30 28.28
CA GLN A 206 14.28 6.92 28.23
C GLN A 206 14.02 5.58 27.53
N GLU A 207 15.06 4.90 27.06
CA GLU A 207 14.98 3.67 26.27
C GLU A 207 14.10 3.82 25.00
N LEU A 208 13.99 5.04 24.46
CA LEU A 208 13.17 5.33 23.29
C LEU A 208 13.94 4.94 22.02
N ARG A 209 13.63 3.74 21.52
CA ARG A 209 14.31 3.17 20.35
C ARG A 209 13.76 3.74 19.03
N PRO A 210 14.61 3.99 18.02
CA PRO A 210 14.20 4.57 16.73
C PRO A 210 13.17 3.73 15.98
N GLN A 211 13.09 2.42 16.20
CA GLN A 211 12.11 1.53 15.58
C GLN A 211 10.66 1.96 15.87
N PHE A 212 10.41 2.64 17.00
CA PHE A 212 9.06 3.02 17.40
C PHE A 212 8.54 4.31 16.73
N TYR A 213 9.42 5.14 16.19
CA TYR A 213 9.03 6.41 15.55
C TYR A 213 9.60 6.54 14.14
N ALA A 214 10.88 6.24 13.93
CA ALA A 214 11.57 6.47 12.66
C ALA A 214 11.38 5.34 11.64
N PHE A 215 10.96 4.13 12.06
CA PHE A 215 10.73 3.02 11.13
C PHE A 215 9.77 3.45 10.02
N ARG A 216 8.63 4.03 10.39
CA ARG A 216 7.62 4.46 9.42
C ARG A 216 8.06 5.69 8.63
N TRP A 217 8.79 6.60 9.26
CA TRP A 217 9.33 7.79 8.62
C TRP A 217 10.22 7.43 7.44
N ILE A 218 11.12 6.46 7.64
CA ILE A 218 12.11 6.05 6.64
C ILE A 218 11.49 5.09 5.63
N THR A 219 10.79 4.04 6.07
CA THR A 219 10.21 3.03 5.16
C THR A 219 9.17 3.63 4.21
N LEU A 220 8.40 4.61 4.67
CA LEU A 220 7.33 5.24 3.90
C LEU A 220 7.72 6.61 3.33
N LEU A 221 9.01 6.98 3.36
CA LEU A 221 9.48 8.26 2.85
C LEU A 221 8.65 9.45 3.37
N LEU A 222 8.32 9.42 4.66
CA LEU A 222 7.50 10.40 5.39
C LEU A 222 6.04 10.56 4.93
N SER A 223 5.52 9.66 4.08
CA SER A 223 4.20 9.85 3.44
C SER A 223 2.99 9.82 4.37
N GLN A 224 3.11 9.27 5.59
CA GLN A 224 2.07 9.43 6.63
C GLN A 224 2.51 10.28 7.84
N GLU A 225 3.57 11.09 7.70
CA GLU A 225 3.86 12.17 8.65
C GLU A 225 3.30 13.51 8.18
N PHE A 226 3.15 13.68 6.87
CA PHE A 226 2.72 14.92 6.25
C PHE A 226 1.52 14.70 5.33
N GLN A 227 0.76 15.77 5.07
CA GLN A 227 -0.31 15.73 4.09
C GLN A 227 0.28 15.63 2.67
N LEU A 228 -0.52 15.16 1.72
CA LEU A 228 -0.05 14.83 0.38
C LEU A 228 0.70 15.98 -0.32
N PRO A 229 0.24 17.24 -0.31
CA PRO A 229 0.98 18.34 -0.95
C PRO A 229 2.39 18.53 -0.40
N GLU A 230 2.57 18.39 0.92
CA GLU A 230 3.86 18.47 1.59
C GLU A 230 4.73 17.25 1.28
N VAL A 231 4.14 16.05 1.22
CA VAL A 231 4.85 14.83 0.81
C VAL A 231 5.43 15.01 -0.59
N LEU A 232 4.64 15.50 -1.56
CA LEU A 232 5.13 15.78 -2.91
C LEU A 232 6.29 16.76 -2.90
N ARG A 233 6.20 17.83 -2.09
CA ARG A 233 7.28 18.83 -2.00
C ARG A 233 8.56 18.26 -1.38
N ILE A 234 8.44 17.39 -0.38
CA ILE A 234 9.57 16.67 0.22
C ILE A 234 10.18 15.73 -0.84
N TRP A 235 9.33 15.01 -1.58
CA TRP A 235 9.75 14.05 -2.60
C TRP A 235 10.45 14.70 -3.79
N ASP A 236 10.02 15.88 -4.24
CA ASP A 236 10.75 16.67 -5.24
C ASP A 236 12.20 16.90 -4.81
N SER A 237 12.38 17.32 -3.55
CA SER A 237 13.70 17.58 -2.99
C SER A 237 14.50 16.27 -2.86
N LEU A 238 13.87 15.23 -2.33
CA LEU A 238 14.45 13.92 -2.12
C LEU A 238 14.96 13.28 -3.43
N PHE A 239 14.17 13.36 -4.50
CA PHE A 239 14.53 12.77 -5.79
C PHE A 239 15.47 13.65 -6.61
N SER A 240 15.54 14.96 -6.33
CA SER A 240 16.53 15.86 -6.91
C SER A 240 17.91 15.78 -6.24
N ASP A 241 17.97 15.36 -4.98
CA ASP A 241 19.23 15.29 -4.22
C ASP A 241 20.08 14.09 -4.67
N PRO A 242 21.38 14.26 -4.93
CA PRO A 242 22.25 13.17 -5.37
C PRO A 242 22.40 12.05 -4.33
N ASN A 243 22.18 12.34 -3.04
CA ASN A 243 22.28 11.38 -1.94
C ASN A 243 20.92 10.75 -1.59
N ARG A 244 19.82 11.21 -2.19
CA ARG A 244 18.45 10.64 -2.10
C ARG A 244 18.10 10.16 -0.69
N PHE A 245 18.10 8.85 -0.45
CA PHE A 245 17.66 8.26 0.82
C PHE A 245 18.59 8.57 2.01
N ASP A 246 19.83 9.01 1.79
CA ASP A 246 20.67 9.56 2.87
C ASP A 246 20.28 11.00 3.20
N TYR A 247 19.83 11.77 2.21
CA TYR A 247 19.22 13.07 2.45
C TYR A 247 17.91 12.93 3.26
N LEU A 248 17.12 11.89 3.01
CA LEU A 248 15.95 11.57 3.85
C LEU A 248 16.32 11.42 5.33
N ILE A 249 17.45 10.78 5.65
CA ILE A 249 17.90 10.63 7.04
C ILE A 249 18.24 11.99 7.65
N SER A 250 18.79 12.91 6.84
CA SER A 250 19.04 14.29 7.26
C SER A 250 17.74 15.03 7.58
N VAL A 251 16.69 14.83 6.78
CA VAL A 251 15.35 15.39 7.04
C VAL A 251 14.76 14.80 8.32
N CYS A 252 14.82 13.49 8.51
CA CYS A 252 14.38 12.83 9.74
C CYS A 252 15.14 13.33 10.98
N CYS A 253 16.44 13.59 10.87
CA CYS A 253 17.25 14.17 11.93
C CYS A 253 16.74 15.59 12.25
N ALA A 254 16.55 16.43 11.23
CA ALA A 254 16.03 17.78 11.41
C ALA A 254 14.62 17.84 12.01
N MET A 255 13.79 16.78 11.85
CA MET A 255 12.49 16.69 12.53
C MET A 255 12.59 16.40 14.03
N LEU A 256 13.71 15.83 14.49
CA LEU A 256 13.94 15.52 15.91
C LEU A 256 14.56 16.69 16.68
N LEU A 257 15.37 17.51 16.01
CA LEU A 257 16.06 18.68 16.55
C LEU A 257 15.10 19.86 16.74
#